data_AF-A0AAP5EAR3-F1
#
_entry.id   AF-A0AAP5EAR3-F1
#
_cell.length_a   1.000
_cell.length_b   1.000
_cell.length_c   1.000
_cell.angle_alpha   90.00
_cell.angle_beta   90.00
_cell.angle_gamma   90.00
#
_symmetry.space_group_name_H-M   'P 1'
#
loop_
_entity.id
_entity.type
_entity.pdbx_description
1 polymer ?
#
loop_
_entity_poly.entity_id
_entity_poly.type
_entity_poly.pdbx_seq_one_letter_code
_entity_poly.pdbx_strand_id
1 'polypeptide(L)'
;MTPAAPPALRWRALVWAALLMLFYALPWLRWNGRQALLFDLPARRFDLFGLTLWPQDVGVLFGLVAVLACTLVLLTTMAGRVWCGHACPQTLWSGLFRWIERSATRRLRPPALARLVKHLAWAAVALWTGITFVGLFSPIQPLVAGFWPARWSGWETFWVLFYATAAWANAGFLREQVCIDLCPYARVAPMLCNADTPKVCYDARRAEPRGARQLGQGSVQQRGRGLLDPTSASDYAFRAAHPALAGPPPRFADDRLGDCLDCGACVQVCPMQLDVRAGPQPDCIACGACVDACDAQMRAWRFPSGLVQLASENEMQGRPRRWLRPRTLAALLSLAALLGIGLHYL
;
A
#
# COMPACT_ATOMS: atom_id res chain seq x y z
N MET A 1 -16.75 18.08 15.42
CA MET A 1 -17.26 16.91 14.67
C MET A 1 -16.22 16.53 13.62
N THR A 2 -15.66 15.32 13.66
CA THR A 2 -14.69 14.90 12.63
C THR A 2 -15.44 14.62 11.34
N PRO A 3 -15.04 15.19 10.19
CA PRO A 3 -15.71 14.90 8.92
C PRO A 3 -15.67 13.38 8.67
N ALA A 4 -16.78 12.85 8.17
CA ALA A 4 -16.86 11.45 7.78
C ALA A 4 -15.72 11.13 6.80
N ALA A 5 -15.05 9.99 7.01
CA ALA A 5 -14.03 9.51 6.09
C ALA A 5 -14.59 9.42 4.66
N PRO A 6 -13.86 9.88 3.63
CA PRO A 6 -14.31 9.73 2.25
C PRO A 6 -14.53 8.24 1.92
N PRO A 7 -15.46 7.90 0.99
CA PRO A 7 -15.85 6.51 0.71
C PRO A 7 -14.66 5.60 0.34
N ALA A 8 -13.65 6.11 -0.35
CA ALA A 8 -12.42 5.39 -0.67
C ALA A 8 -11.59 5.00 0.57
N LEU A 9 -11.60 5.81 1.63
CA LEU A 9 -10.92 5.50 2.90
C LEU A 9 -11.64 4.36 3.66
N ARG A 10 -12.98 4.30 3.54
CA ARG A 10 -13.78 3.20 4.11
C ARG A 10 -13.51 1.88 3.38
N TRP A 11 -13.44 1.90 2.06
CA TRP A 11 -13.08 0.72 1.26
C TRP A 11 -11.70 0.18 1.62
N ARG A 12 -10.68 1.05 1.73
CA ARG A 12 -9.32 0.63 2.13
C ARG A 12 -9.28 -0.06 3.48
N ALA A 13 -9.99 0.49 4.46
CA ALA A 13 -10.08 -0.12 5.79
C ALA A 13 -10.74 -1.50 5.74
N LEU A 14 -11.79 -1.67 4.92
CA LEU A 14 -12.45 -2.97 4.72
C LEU A 14 -11.52 -4.00 4.06
N VAL A 15 -10.80 -3.61 3.00
CA VAL A 15 -9.83 -4.49 2.34
C VAL A 15 -8.72 -4.91 3.32
N TRP A 16 -8.17 -3.97 4.09
CA TRP A 16 -7.14 -4.27 5.06
C TRP A 16 -7.64 -5.21 6.17
N ALA A 17 -8.84 -4.96 6.68
CA ALA A 17 -9.47 -5.81 7.68
C ALA A 17 -9.72 -7.23 7.14
N ALA A 18 -10.22 -7.34 5.90
CA ALA A 18 -10.47 -8.63 5.25
C ALA A 18 -9.17 -9.43 5.05
N LEU A 19 -8.09 -8.79 4.57
CA LEU A 19 -6.80 -9.45 4.37
C LEU A 19 -6.14 -9.89 5.68
N LEU A 20 -6.18 -9.05 6.72
CA LEU A 20 -5.68 -9.41 8.05
C LEU A 20 -6.50 -10.53 8.67
N MET A 21 -7.84 -10.47 8.56
CA MET A 21 -8.72 -11.53 9.04
C MET A 21 -8.47 -12.85 8.30
N LEU A 22 -8.31 -12.82 6.98
CA LEU A 22 -7.95 -13.99 6.18
C LEU A 22 -6.62 -14.58 6.68
N PHE A 23 -5.58 -13.77 6.84
CA PHE A 23 -4.28 -14.22 7.37
C PHE A 23 -4.42 -14.88 8.75
N TYR A 24 -5.15 -14.28 9.68
CA TYR A 24 -5.35 -14.83 11.03
C TYR A 24 -6.24 -16.06 11.06
N ALA A 25 -7.19 -16.20 10.14
CA ALA A 25 -8.10 -17.34 10.06
C ALA A 25 -7.49 -18.54 9.32
N LEU A 26 -6.58 -18.31 8.38
CA LEU A 26 -5.99 -19.33 7.51
C LEU A 26 -5.47 -20.57 8.23
N PRO A 27 -4.65 -20.48 9.31
CA PRO A 27 -4.16 -21.67 9.99
C PRO A 27 -5.24 -22.43 10.77
N TRP A 28 -6.40 -21.83 11.03
CA TRP A 28 -7.51 -22.47 11.74
C TRP A 28 -8.45 -23.26 10.84
N LEU A 29 -8.38 -23.02 9.52
CA LEU A 29 -9.22 -23.73 8.57
C LEU A 29 -8.88 -25.22 8.63
N ARG A 30 -9.93 -26.05 8.65
CA ARG A 30 -9.81 -27.50 8.64
C ARG A 30 -10.39 -28.06 7.36
N TRP A 31 -9.69 -29.00 6.75
CA TRP A 31 -10.10 -29.71 5.55
C TRP A 31 -9.89 -31.21 5.77
N ASN A 32 -10.92 -32.04 5.55
CA ASN A 32 -10.86 -33.48 5.80
C ASN A 32 -10.31 -33.87 7.18
N GLY A 33 -10.68 -33.11 8.22
CA GLY A 33 -10.26 -33.36 9.61
C GLY A 33 -8.85 -32.87 9.98
N ARG A 34 -8.04 -32.42 9.01
CA ARG A 34 -6.69 -31.86 9.23
C ARG A 34 -6.67 -30.34 9.03
N GLN A 35 -5.60 -29.68 9.47
CA GLN A 35 -5.39 -28.26 9.18
C GLN A 35 -5.25 -28.08 7.66
N ALA A 36 -5.98 -27.11 7.09
CA ALA A 36 -6.09 -26.93 5.64
C ALA A 36 -4.79 -26.42 5.03
N LEU A 37 -4.06 -25.54 5.72
CA LEU A 37 -2.76 -25.05 5.29
C LEU A 37 -1.73 -25.30 6.40
N LEU A 38 -0.82 -26.24 6.17
CA LEU A 38 0.24 -26.60 7.11
C LEU A 38 1.52 -26.99 6.36
N PHE A 39 2.60 -26.29 6.65
CA PHE A 39 3.94 -26.58 6.14
C PHE A 39 4.76 -27.33 7.19
N ASP A 40 4.53 -28.64 7.32
CA ASP A 40 5.19 -29.49 8.32
C ASP A 40 6.62 -29.83 7.89
N LEU A 41 7.57 -28.96 8.30
CA LEU A 41 8.99 -29.12 8.02
C LEU A 41 9.58 -30.40 8.65
N PRO A 42 9.29 -30.77 9.92
CA PRO A 42 9.76 -32.02 10.50
C PRO A 42 9.32 -33.27 9.74
N ALA A 43 8.04 -33.34 9.36
CA ALA A 43 7.51 -34.47 8.59
C ALA A 43 7.81 -34.39 7.08
N ARG A 44 8.45 -33.29 6.63
CA ARG A 44 8.71 -32.98 5.22
C ARG A 44 7.46 -33.08 4.35
N ARG A 45 6.33 -32.63 4.88
CA ARG A 45 5.01 -32.74 4.25
C ARG A 45 4.35 -31.37 4.23
N PHE A 46 3.82 -30.95 3.10
CA PHE A 46 3.06 -29.71 2.98
C PHE A 46 1.61 -30.00 2.61
N ASP A 47 0.69 -29.63 3.49
CA ASP A 47 -0.75 -29.82 3.30
C ASP A 47 -1.38 -28.49 2.82
N LEU A 48 -2.03 -28.52 1.65
CA LEU A 48 -2.63 -27.39 0.91
C LEU A 48 -4.07 -27.73 0.50
N PHE A 49 -5.05 -27.39 1.33
CA PHE A 49 -6.50 -27.56 1.09
C PHE A 49 -6.89 -28.97 0.60
N GLY A 50 -6.27 -30.00 1.17
CA GLY A 50 -6.49 -31.41 0.81
C GLY A 50 -5.44 -32.00 -0.14
N LEU A 51 -4.60 -31.18 -0.77
CA LEU A 51 -3.41 -31.61 -1.49
C LEU A 51 -2.27 -31.82 -0.49
N THR A 52 -1.68 -33.01 -0.45
CA THR A 52 -0.51 -33.31 0.38
C THR A 52 0.72 -33.45 -0.51
N LEU A 53 1.62 -32.48 -0.43
CA LEU A 53 2.88 -32.46 -1.18
C LEU A 53 3.99 -33.10 -0.35
N TRP A 54 4.69 -34.05 -0.96
CA TRP A 54 5.91 -34.65 -0.42
C TRP A 54 7.15 -34.00 -1.05
N PRO A 55 8.38 -34.30 -0.56
CA PRO A 55 9.59 -33.67 -1.08
C PRO A 55 9.82 -33.91 -2.58
N GLN A 56 9.34 -35.03 -3.13
CA GLN A 56 9.36 -35.29 -4.57
C GLN A 56 8.49 -34.31 -5.38
N ASP A 57 7.45 -33.74 -4.75
CA ASP A 57 6.48 -32.84 -5.37
C ASP A 57 6.87 -31.36 -5.19
N VAL A 58 8.11 -31.08 -4.77
CA VAL A 58 8.61 -29.71 -4.55
C VAL A 58 8.51 -28.84 -5.81
N GLY A 59 8.52 -29.46 -7.00
CA GLY A 59 8.26 -28.78 -8.27
C GLY A 59 6.91 -28.06 -8.31
N VAL A 60 5.87 -28.64 -7.70
CA VAL A 60 4.54 -28.02 -7.60
C VAL A 60 4.59 -26.76 -6.73
N LEU A 61 5.34 -26.78 -5.63
CA LEU A 61 5.53 -25.62 -4.77
C LEU A 61 6.27 -24.49 -5.50
N PHE A 62 7.35 -24.82 -6.24
CA PHE A 62 8.05 -23.83 -7.06
C PHE A 62 7.15 -23.27 -8.18
N GLY A 63 6.34 -24.13 -8.80
CA GLY A 63 5.32 -23.72 -9.76
C GLY A 63 4.32 -22.74 -9.16
N LEU A 64 3.80 -23.01 -7.95
CA LEU A 64 2.89 -22.11 -7.25
C LEU A 64 3.53 -20.75 -6.95
N VAL A 65 4.78 -20.74 -6.47
CA VAL A 65 5.53 -19.49 -6.23
C VAL A 65 5.73 -18.72 -7.54
N ALA A 66 6.07 -19.42 -8.63
CA ALA A 66 6.21 -18.81 -9.95
C ALA A 66 4.88 -18.19 -10.45
N VAL A 67 3.75 -18.88 -10.27
CA VAL A 67 2.41 -18.36 -10.58
C VAL A 67 2.11 -17.10 -9.77
N LEU A 68 2.38 -17.09 -8.46
CA LEU A 68 2.18 -15.93 -7.61
C LEU A 68 3.08 -14.76 -8.03
N ALA A 69 4.34 -15.03 -8.35
CA ALA A 69 5.30 -14.02 -8.83
C ALA A 69 4.89 -13.43 -10.19
N CYS A 70 4.53 -14.26 -11.16
CA CYS A 70 4.01 -13.81 -12.46
C CYS A 70 2.71 -13.02 -12.32
N THR A 71 1.82 -13.43 -11.41
CA THR A 71 0.59 -12.70 -11.10
C THR A 71 0.90 -11.32 -10.53
N LEU A 72 1.86 -11.22 -9.60
CA LEU A 72 2.30 -9.93 -9.05
C LEU A 72 2.93 -9.04 -10.14
N VAL A 73 3.75 -9.60 -11.03
CA VAL A 73 4.32 -8.87 -12.17
C VAL A 73 3.21 -8.36 -13.08
N LEU A 74 2.27 -9.21 -13.46
CA LEU A 74 1.11 -8.84 -14.28
C LEU A 74 0.32 -7.71 -13.63
N LEU A 75 -0.05 -7.87 -12.35
CA LEU A 75 -0.73 -6.84 -11.58
C LEU A 75 0.06 -5.54 -11.55
N THR A 76 1.38 -5.60 -11.42
CA THR A 76 2.25 -4.41 -11.40
C THR A 76 2.25 -3.69 -12.74
N THR A 77 2.38 -4.43 -13.85
CA THR A 77 2.38 -3.83 -15.19
C THR A 77 1.05 -3.16 -15.52
N MET A 78 -0.06 -3.72 -15.02
CA MET A 78 -1.42 -3.23 -15.26
C MET A 78 -1.87 -2.16 -14.26
N ALA A 79 -1.60 -2.31 -12.97
CA ALA A 79 -2.16 -1.44 -11.93
C ALA A 79 -1.09 -0.61 -11.21
N GLY A 80 0.18 -0.72 -11.62
CA GLY A 80 1.29 -0.06 -10.95
C GLY A 80 1.50 -0.63 -9.54
N ARG A 81 1.69 0.24 -8.55
CA ARG A 81 2.04 -0.16 -7.17
C ARG A 81 0.83 -0.40 -6.26
N VAL A 82 -0.32 -0.76 -6.82
CA VAL A 82 -1.55 -1.04 -6.03
C VAL A 82 -1.32 -2.15 -4.99
N TRP A 83 -0.48 -3.15 -5.28
CA TRP A 83 -0.07 -4.15 -4.30
C TRP A 83 0.53 -3.51 -3.03
N CYS A 84 1.52 -2.61 -3.20
CA CYS A 84 2.14 -1.91 -2.08
C CYS A 84 1.13 -1.10 -1.27
N GLY A 85 0.21 -0.40 -1.93
CA GLY A 85 -0.76 0.48 -1.26
C GLY A 85 -1.89 -0.24 -0.52
N HIS A 86 -2.20 -1.49 -0.90
CA HIS A 86 -3.44 -2.14 -0.49
C HIS A 86 -3.31 -3.54 0.11
N ALA A 87 -2.31 -4.33 -0.27
CA ALA A 87 -2.23 -5.75 0.11
C ALA A 87 -0.88 -6.18 0.70
N CYS A 88 0.19 -5.41 0.47
CA CYS A 88 1.52 -5.71 1.02
C CYS A 88 1.49 -5.80 2.56
N PRO A 89 2.13 -6.81 3.17
CA PRO A 89 2.18 -6.97 4.63
C PRO A 89 2.66 -5.70 5.35
N GLN A 90 3.71 -5.04 4.85
CA GLN A 90 4.21 -3.84 5.52
C GLN A 90 3.14 -2.75 5.64
N THR A 91 2.29 -2.59 4.63
CA THR A 91 1.19 -1.62 4.63
C THR A 91 0.06 -2.01 5.57
N LEU A 92 -0.33 -3.30 5.59
CA LEU A 92 -1.40 -3.80 6.45
C LEU A 92 -1.06 -3.62 7.94
N TRP A 93 0.12 -4.08 8.37
CA TRP A 93 0.52 -4.02 9.77
C TRP A 93 0.85 -2.59 10.23
N SER A 94 1.61 -1.82 9.44
CA SER A 94 1.88 -0.41 9.79
C SER A 94 0.61 0.44 9.80
N GLY A 95 -0.36 0.12 8.93
CA GLY A 95 -1.69 0.71 8.91
C GLY A 95 -2.46 0.42 10.20
N LEU A 96 -2.50 -0.85 10.62
CA LEU A 96 -3.12 -1.28 11.87
C LEU A 96 -2.47 -0.62 13.09
N PHE A 97 -1.13 -0.58 13.16
CA PHE A 97 -0.40 0.01 14.27
C PHE A 97 -0.67 1.50 14.40
N ARG A 98 -0.69 2.24 13.28
CA ARG A 98 -1.09 3.67 13.23
C ARG A 98 -2.55 3.88 13.60
N TRP A 99 -3.44 2.96 13.26
CA TRP A 99 -4.84 3.03 13.67
C TRP A 99 -4.99 2.85 15.19
N ILE A 100 -4.28 1.88 15.78
CA ILE A 100 -4.22 1.67 17.23
C ILE A 100 -3.69 2.93 17.93
N GLU A 101 -2.57 3.47 17.45
CA GLU A 101 -1.92 4.67 18.00
C GLU A 101 -2.83 5.90 17.99
N ARG A 102 -3.48 6.17 16.86
CA ARG A 102 -4.43 7.30 16.74
C ARG A 102 -5.67 7.08 17.61
N SER A 103 -6.15 5.84 17.72
CA SER A 103 -7.33 5.51 18.52
C SER A 103 -7.05 5.66 20.02
N ALA A 104 -5.90 5.18 20.49
CA ALA A 104 -5.48 5.33 21.89
C ALA A 104 -5.33 6.82 22.26
N THR A 105 -4.61 7.59 21.45
CA THR A 105 -4.40 9.03 21.68
C THR A 105 -5.71 9.84 21.64
N ARG A 106 -6.68 9.44 20.81
CA ARG A 106 -7.98 10.12 20.74
C ARG A 106 -8.90 9.77 21.90
N ARG A 107 -8.91 8.51 22.37
CA ARG A 107 -9.91 8.01 23.33
C ARG A 107 -9.45 8.06 24.78
N LEU A 108 -8.15 7.97 25.04
CA LEU A 108 -7.62 7.83 26.39
C LEU A 108 -6.97 9.13 26.86
N ARG A 109 -7.29 9.52 28.09
CA ARG A 109 -6.54 10.52 28.88
C ARG A 109 -6.20 9.87 30.22
N PRO A 110 -4.99 10.06 30.79
CA PRO A 110 -3.86 10.91 30.39
C PRO A 110 -2.99 10.34 29.23
N PRO A 111 -2.06 11.13 28.64
CA PRO A 111 -1.20 10.67 27.54
C PRO A 111 -0.30 9.48 27.90
N ALA A 112 0.07 9.33 29.18
CA ALA A 112 0.82 8.17 29.67
C ALA A 112 0.02 6.86 29.49
N LEU A 113 -1.28 6.87 29.82
CA LEU A 113 -2.17 5.73 29.62
C LEU A 113 -2.34 5.41 28.13
N ALA A 114 -2.51 6.42 27.28
CA ALA A 114 -2.57 6.24 25.83
C ALA A 114 -1.30 5.58 25.28
N ARG A 115 -0.12 5.98 25.78
CA ARG A 115 1.18 5.40 25.39
C ARG A 115 1.30 3.94 25.85
N LEU A 116 0.94 3.64 27.10
CA LEU A 116 0.97 2.28 27.63
C LEU A 116 0.04 1.36 26.84
N VAL A 117 -1.23 1.75 26.67
CA VAL A 117 -2.22 0.95 25.92
C VAL A 117 -1.79 0.76 24.47
N LYS A 118 -1.20 1.78 23.84
CA LYS A 118 -0.63 1.64 22.48
C LYS A 118 0.40 0.53 22.42
N HIS A 119 1.41 0.55 23.30
CA HIS A 119 2.48 -0.44 23.27
C HIS A 119 2.01 -1.84 23.65
N LEU A 120 1.09 -1.96 24.62
CA LEU A 120 0.46 -3.24 24.96
C LEU A 120 -0.35 -3.80 23.79
N ALA A 121 -1.15 -2.98 23.11
CA ALA A 121 -1.91 -3.40 21.94
C ALA A 121 -1.00 -3.77 20.76
N TRP A 122 0.07 -3.02 20.51
CA TRP A 122 1.09 -3.38 19.51
C TRP A 122 1.75 -4.72 19.84
N ALA A 123 2.14 -4.94 21.10
CA ALA A 123 2.75 -6.18 21.54
C ALA A 123 1.79 -7.37 21.40
N ALA A 124 0.51 -7.20 21.77
CA ALA A 124 -0.50 -8.24 21.62
C ALA A 124 -0.73 -8.62 20.16
N VAL A 125 -0.89 -7.65 19.26
CA VAL A 125 -1.04 -7.89 17.82
C VAL A 125 0.21 -8.54 17.23
N ALA A 126 1.39 -8.09 17.63
CA ALA A 126 2.66 -8.65 17.18
C ALA A 126 2.85 -10.09 17.64
N LEU A 127 2.55 -10.39 18.91
CA LEU A 127 2.59 -11.73 19.47
C LEU A 127 1.61 -12.66 18.74
N TRP A 128 0.37 -12.22 18.55
CA TRP A 128 -0.61 -12.99 17.78
C TRP A 128 -0.18 -13.22 16.33
N THR A 129 0.47 -12.22 15.71
CA THR A 129 1.07 -12.35 14.38
C THR A 129 2.16 -13.41 14.36
N GLY A 130 3.05 -13.43 15.36
CA GLY A 130 4.09 -14.46 15.50
C GLY A 130 3.49 -15.85 15.66
N ILE A 131 2.49 -16.01 16.54
CA ILE A 131 1.76 -17.28 16.74
C ILE A 131 1.09 -17.74 15.44
N THR A 132 0.41 -16.84 14.73
CA THR A 132 -0.28 -17.16 13.48
C THR A 132 0.71 -17.58 12.40
N PHE A 133 1.84 -16.88 12.26
CA PHE A 133 2.85 -17.21 11.28
C PHE A 133 3.50 -18.57 11.56
N VAL A 134 3.88 -18.83 12.82
CA VAL A 134 4.38 -20.15 13.23
C VAL A 134 3.29 -21.22 13.11
N GLY A 135 2.02 -20.87 13.30
CA GLY A 135 0.86 -21.72 13.08
C GLY A 135 0.69 -22.22 11.64
N LEU A 136 1.40 -21.63 10.67
CA LEU A 136 1.48 -22.15 9.30
C LEU A 136 2.50 -23.29 9.16
N PHE A 137 3.42 -23.45 10.12
CA PHE A 137 4.49 -24.48 10.09
C PHE A 137 4.35 -25.52 11.21
N SER A 138 3.71 -25.14 12.31
CA SER A 138 3.36 -26.00 13.44
C SER A 138 1.85 -25.98 13.64
N PRO A 139 1.19 -27.10 14.00
CA PRO A 139 -0.26 -27.14 14.12
C PRO A 139 -0.79 -26.06 15.09
N ILE A 140 -1.75 -25.25 14.64
CA ILE A 140 -2.15 -24.04 15.39
C ILE A 140 -2.83 -24.35 16.73
N GLN A 141 -3.61 -25.44 16.80
CA GLN A 141 -4.37 -25.80 18.00
C GLN A 141 -3.46 -26.11 19.19
N PRO A 142 -2.48 -27.05 19.09
CA PRO A 142 -1.54 -27.28 20.18
C PRO A 142 -0.64 -26.08 20.43
N LEU A 143 -0.29 -25.30 19.40
CA LEU A 143 0.51 -24.08 19.57
C LEU A 143 -0.22 -23.06 20.46
N VAL A 144 -1.51 -22.82 20.23
CA VAL A 144 -2.30 -21.89 21.06
C VAL A 144 -2.60 -22.48 22.44
N ALA A 145 -2.91 -23.78 22.52
CA ALA A 145 -3.13 -24.45 23.81
C ALA A 145 -1.87 -24.45 24.69
N GLY A 146 -0.68 -24.51 24.07
CA GLY A 146 0.61 -24.42 24.73
C GLY A 146 1.03 -23.00 25.15
N PHE A 147 0.23 -21.97 24.84
CA PHE A 147 0.52 -20.59 25.27
C PHE A 147 0.40 -20.44 26.80
N TRP A 148 -0.60 -21.09 27.41
CA TRP A 148 -0.84 -20.99 28.85
C TRP A 148 -1.38 -22.30 29.46
N PRO A 149 -0.65 -22.97 30.37
CA PRO A 149 0.73 -22.66 30.80
C PRO A 149 1.71 -22.82 29.62
N ALA A 150 2.78 -22.02 29.60
CA ALA A 150 3.76 -22.03 28.52
C ALA A 150 4.44 -23.41 28.38
N ARG A 151 4.04 -24.16 27.36
CA ARG A 151 4.50 -25.52 27.04
C ARG A 151 5.10 -25.63 25.65
N TRP A 152 5.44 -24.50 25.05
CA TRP A 152 6.11 -24.44 23.76
C TRP A 152 7.49 -25.10 23.82
N SER A 153 7.83 -25.80 22.75
CA SER A 153 9.20 -26.25 22.51
C SER A 153 10.14 -25.05 22.36
N GLY A 154 11.45 -25.28 22.51
CA GLY A 154 12.46 -24.24 22.27
C GLY A 154 12.39 -23.66 20.85
N TRP A 155 12.04 -24.50 19.86
CA TRP A 155 11.83 -24.09 18.48
C TRP A 155 10.64 -23.16 18.30
N GLU A 156 9.46 -23.53 18.81
CA GLU A 156 8.25 -22.71 18.73
C GLU A 156 8.44 -21.38 19.47
N THR A 157 9.04 -21.42 20.66
CA THR A 157 9.31 -20.23 21.48
C THR A 157 10.19 -19.24 20.72
N PHE A 158 11.29 -19.72 20.14
CA PHE A 158 12.22 -18.89 19.38
C PHE A 158 11.51 -18.21 18.21
N TRP A 159 10.82 -18.97 17.35
CA TRP A 159 10.21 -18.41 16.13
C TRP A 159 9.01 -17.51 16.42
N VAL A 160 8.18 -17.85 17.40
CA VAL A 160 7.05 -16.97 17.78
C VAL A 160 7.57 -15.64 18.27
N LEU A 161 8.55 -15.64 19.18
CA LEU A 161 9.14 -14.40 19.71
C LEU A 161 9.92 -13.63 18.65
N PHE A 162 10.64 -14.32 17.75
CA PHE A 162 11.35 -13.70 16.63
C PHE A 162 10.38 -12.97 15.70
N TYR A 163 9.34 -13.66 15.20
CA TYR A 163 8.38 -13.04 14.29
C TYR A 163 7.53 -11.97 14.99
N ALA A 164 7.19 -12.14 16.26
CA ALA A 164 6.52 -11.10 17.05
C ALA A 164 7.40 -9.86 17.18
N THR A 165 8.67 -10.02 17.54
CA THR A 165 9.62 -8.91 17.67
C THR A 165 9.85 -8.22 16.33
N ALA A 166 10.01 -9.00 15.25
CA ALA A 166 10.17 -8.47 13.89
C ALA A 166 8.91 -7.69 13.45
N ALA A 167 7.71 -8.22 13.66
CA ALA A 167 6.46 -7.53 13.35
C ALA A 167 6.32 -6.23 14.15
N TRP A 168 6.63 -6.26 15.45
CA TRP A 168 6.61 -5.09 16.32
C TRP A 168 7.61 -4.01 15.89
N ALA A 169 8.86 -4.40 15.57
CA ALA A 169 9.90 -3.50 15.11
C ALA A 169 9.56 -2.87 13.74
N ASN A 170 9.19 -3.72 12.78
CA ASN A 170 8.94 -3.31 11.39
C ASN A 170 7.71 -2.40 11.27
N ALA A 171 6.59 -2.74 11.92
CA ALA A 171 5.35 -1.97 11.82
C ALA A 171 5.30 -0.79 12.80
N GLY A 172 5.93 -0.94 13.97
CA GLY A 172 5.94 0.08 15.01
C GLY A 172 6.92 1.22 14.73
N PHE A 173 8.15 0.89 14.35
CA PHE A 173 9.26 1.83 14.34
C PHE A 173 9.85 2.06 12.94
N LEU A 174 10.25 0.99 12.22
CA LEU A 174 10.93 1.14 10.94
C LEU A 174 10.00 1.68 9.84
N ARG A 175 8.74 1.21 9.80
CA ARG A 175 7.65 1.71 8.94
C ARG A 175 8.10 1.93 7.49
N GLU A 176 8.24 3.19 7.07
CA GLU A 176 8.59 3.57 5.71
C GLU A 176 10.00 3.10 5.30
N GLN A 177 10.94 2.98 6.26
CA GLN A 177 12.30 2.50 5.99
C GLN A 177 12.32 1.07 5.47
N VAL A 178 11.36 0.23 5.90
CA VAL A 178 11.22 -1.12 5.34
C VAL A 178 10.92 -1.05 3.83
N CYS A 179 10.10 -0.10 3.41
CA CYS A 179 9.73 0.07 2.00
C CYS A 179 10.89 0.62 1.16
N ILE A 180 11.71 1.51 1.74
CA ILE A 180 12.82 2.19 1.04
C ILE A 180 14.05 1.27 0.98
N ASP A 181 14.49 0.77 2.13
CA ASP A 181 15.79 0.11 2.24
C ASP A 181 15.71 -1.41 2.13
N LEU A 182 14.72 -2.03 2.79
CA LEU A 182 14.65 -3.49 2.94
C LEU A 182 13.87 -4.19 1.82
N CYS A 183 12.87 -3.53 1.24
CA CYS A 183 11.95 -4.17 0.30
C CYS A 183 12.59 -4.37 -1.09
N PRO A 184 12.84 -5.62 -1.52
CA PRO A 184 13.41 -5.87 -2.85
C PRO A 184 12.43 -5.51 -3.97
N TYR A 185 11.12 -5.72 -3.74
CA TYR A 185 10.09 -5.40 -4.71
C TYR A 185 10.02 -3.89 -5.03
N ALA A 186 10.28 -3.02 -4.05
CA ALA A 186 10.30 -1.57 -4.27
C ALA A 186 11.38 -1.15 -5.29
N ARG A 187 12.46 -1.92 -5.42
CA ARG A 187 13.55 -1.69 -6.38
C ARG A 187 13.22 -2.20 -7.78
N VAL A 188 12.52 -3.32 -7.88
CA VAL A 188 12.18 -3.96 -9.18
C VAL A 188 10.91 -3.34 -9.79
N ALA A 189 9.94 -2.91 -8.98
CA ALA A 189 8.65 -2.41 -9.46
C ALA A 189 8.74 -1.26 -10.51
N PRO A 190 9.65 -0.27 -10.41
CA PRO A 190 9.78 0.77 -11.44
C PRO A 190 10.16 0.21 -12.82
N MET A 191 10.96 -0.86 -12.86
CA MET A 191 11.38 -1.51 -14.12
C MET A 191 10.22 -2.20 -14.84
N LEU A 192 9.17 -2.57 -14.09
CA LEU A 192 7.95 -3.18 -14.61
C LEU A 192 6.94 -2.13 -15.11
N CYS A 193 7.11 -0.86 -14.74
CA CYS A 193 6.20 0.22 -15.07
C CYS A 193 6.64 0.97 -16.34
N ASN A 194 5.68 1.60 -17.03
CA ASN A 194 5.97 2.51 -18.15
C ASN A 194 4.97 3.68 -18.16
N ALA A 195 5.00 4.52 -19.21
CA ALA A 195 4.13 5.70 -19.38
C ALA A 195 2.62 5.42 -19.34
N ASP A 196 2.27 4.14 -19.35
CA ASP A 196 0.96 3.63 -19.68
C ASP A 196 0.48 2.82 -18.43
N THR A 197 1.35 2.62 -17.43
CA THR A 197 1.05 2.08 -16.11
C THR A 197 0.54 3.19 -15.18
N PRO A 198 -0.59 2.99 -14.46
CA PRO A 198 -1.10 3.98 -13.53
C PRO A 198 -0.13 4.32 -12.41
N LYS A 199 0.04 5.61 -12.15
CA LYS A 199 0.80 6.16 -11.01
C LYS A 199 0.01 7.32 -10.41
N VAL A 200 0.39 7.75 -9.20
CA VAL A 200 -0.18 8.97 -8.64
C VAL A 200 0.43 10.15 -9.39
N CYS A 201 -0.43 10.97 -9.99
CA CYS A 201 -0.09 12.10 -10.83
C CYS A 201 -0.68 13.40 -10.26
N TYR A 202 0.02 14.51 -10.50
CA TYR A 202 -0.42 15.86 -10.20
C TYR A 202 -0.64 16.62 -11.51
N ASP A 203 -1.84 17.18 -11.70
CA ASP A 203 -2.21 17.94 -12.90
C ASP A 203 -1.64 19.37 -12.81
N ALA A 204 -0.33 19.51 -13.02
CA ALA A 204 0.36 20.79 -12.95
C ALA A 204 -0.23 21.86 -13.89
N ARG A 205 -0.80 21.45 -15.04
CA ARG A 205 -1.36 22.37 -16.04
C ARG A 205 -2.58 23.12 -15.52
N ARG A 206 -3.39 22.45 -14.70
CA ARG A 206 -4.52 23.06 -13.99
C ARG A 206 -4.10 23.68 -12.66
N ALA A 207 -3.14 23.05 -11.99
CA ALA A 207 -2.83 23.33 -10.60
C ALA A 207 -1.90 24.52 -10.37
N GLU A 208 -0.98 24.79 -11.31
CA GLU A 208 0.06 25.81 -11.15
C GLU A 208 -0.27 27.14 -11.88
N PRO A 209 0.29 28.28 -11.44
CA PRO A 209 1.08 28.45 -10.22
C PRO A 209 0.19 28.34 -8.98
N ARG A 210 0.60 27.52 -8.02
CA ARG A 210 -0.16 27.27 -6.79
C ARG A 210 -0.04 28.42 -5.79
N GLY A 211 -1.06 28.62 -4.99
CA GLY A 211 -1.06 29.65 -3.95
C GLY A 211 -2.35 29.74 -3.16
N ALA A 212 -2.28 30.41 -2.01
CA ALA A 212 -3.45 30.73 -1.21
C ALA A 212 -4.31 31.79 -1.94
N ARG A 213 -5.62 31.57 -1.98
CA ARG A 213 -6.60 32.47 -2.60
C ARG A 213 -7.87 32.57 -1.77
N GLN A 214 -8.70 33.57 -2.01
CA GLN A 214 -10.00 33.69 -1.33
C GLN A 214 -11.03 32.68 -1.88
N LEU A 215 -11.93 32.22 -1.01
CA LEU A 215 -13.04 31.35 -1.40
C LEU A 215 -14.01 32.11 -2.32
N GLY A 216 -14.53 31.45 -3.35
CA GLY A 216 -15.59 32.00 -4.22
C GLY A 216 -15.11 32.55 -5.57
N GLN A 217 -13.81 32.62 -5.82
CA GLN A 217 -13.27 33.07 -7.12
C GLN A 217 -13.43 32.06 -8.26
N GLY A 218 -13.84 30.83 -7.95
CA GLY A 218 -14.00 29.77 -8.95
C GLY A 218 -12.69 29.12 -9.40
N SER A 219 -12.83 28.00 -10.11
CA SER A 219 -11.71 27.24 -10.66
C SER A 219 -11.07 27.93 -11.86
N VAL A 220 -9.90 27.46 -12.28
CA VAL A 220 -9.22 27.91 -13.51
C VAL A 220 -10.16 27.91 -14.74
N GLN A 221 -11.02 26.91 -14.85
CA GLN A 221 -11.99 26.79 -15.94
C GLN A 221 -13.08 27.87 -15.87
N GLN A 222 -13.55 28.18 -14.65
CA GLN A 222 -14.60 29.18 -14.43
C GLN A 222 -14.09 30.62 -14.66
N ARG A 223 -12.79 30.86 -14.47
CA ARG A 223 -12.16 32.18 -14.65
C ARG A 223 -11.67 32.46 -16.06
N GLY A 224 -11.79 31.52 -16.99
CA GLY A 224 -11.31 31.70 -18.37
C GLY A 224 -9.78 31.76 -18.53
N ARG A 225 -9.01 31.46 -17.47
CA ARG A 225 -7.53 31.46 -17.51
C ARG A 225 -6.98 30.35 -18.42
N GLY A 226 -7.71 29.24 -18.54
CA GLY A 226 -7.29 28.08 -19.32
C GLY A 226 -6.20 27.24 -18.63
N LEU A 227 -5.84 26.12 -19.25
CA LEU A 227 -4.74 25.28 -18.76
C LEU A 227 -3.40 25.86 -19.21
N LEU A 228 -2.37 25.76 -18.37
CA LEU A 228 -1.01 26.05 -18.79
C LEU A 228 -0.54 25.10 -19.89
N ASP A 229 0.39 25.58 -20.71
CA ASP A 229 1.20 24.69 -21.53
C ASP A 229 2.05 23.76 -20.63
N PRO A 230 2.39 22.55 -21.10
CA PRO A 230 3.11 21.57 -20.28
C PRO A 230 4.46 22.06 -19.75
N THR A 231 5.16 22.91 -20.50
CA THR A 231 6.50 23.40 -20.14
C THR A 231 6.40 24.38 -18.98
N SER A 232 5.55 25.41 -19.10
CA SER A 232 5.33 26.39 -18.01
C SER A 232 4.76 25.74 -16.77
N ALA A 233 3.84 24.78 -16.93
CA ALA A 233 3.29 24.01 -15.81
C ALA A 233 4.38 23.24 -15.03
N SER A 234 5.28 22.59 -15.76
CA SER A 234 6.38 21.82 -15.18
C SER A 234 7.41 22.74 -14.53
N ASP A 235 7.70 23.90 -15.14
CA ASP A 235 8.58 24.92 -14.55
C ASP A 235 8.02 25.40 -13.21
N TYR A 236 6.76 25.85 -13.15
CA TYR A 236 6.16 26.30 -11.89
C TYR A 236 6.17 25.21 -10.81
N ALA A 237 5.79 23.98 -11.16
CA ALA A 237 5.80 22.86 -10.22
C ALA A 237 7.23 22.60 -9.69
N PHE A 238 8.23 22.62 -10.58
CA PHE A 238 9.64 22.42 -10.23
C PHE A 238 10.14 23.51 -9.29
N ARG A 239 9.92 24.79 -9.63
CA ARG A 239 10.36 25.94 -8.82
C ARG A 239 9.71 25.95 -7.45
N ALA A 240 8.42 25.63 -7.39
CA ALA A 240 7.68 25.55 -6.13
C ALA A 240 8.11 24.35 -5.26
N ALA A 241 8.64 23.28 -5.84
CA ALA A 241 9.21 22.16 -5.12
C ALA A 241 10.67 22.38 -4.69
N HIS A 242 11.43 23.23 -5.41
CA HIS A 242 12.86 23.44 -5.20
C HIS A 242 13.23 24.92 -5.04
N PRO A 243 12.69 25.63 -4.02
CA PRO A 243 12.96 27.05 -3.84
C PRO A 243 14.44 27.36 -3.58
N ALA A 244 15.20 26.41 -3.03
CA ALA A 244 16.65 26.54 -2.85
C ALA A 244 17.43 26.60 -4.17
N LEU A 245 16.92 25.98 -5.24
CA LEU A 245 17.55 25.96 -6.56
C LEU A 245 17.00 27.04 -7.48
N ALA A 246 15.70 27.29 -7.44
CA ALA A 246 14.99 28.17 -8.37
C ALA A 246 14.75 29.60 -7.85
N GLY A 247 15.12 29.86 -6.60
CA GLY A 247 14.72 31.06 -5.87
C GLY A 247 13.27 31.01 -5.37
N PRO A 248 12.83 32.01 -4.58
CA PRO A 248 11.47 32.07 -4.08
C PRO A 248 10.48 32.21 -5.25
N PRO A 249 9.33 31.51 -5.21
CA PRO A 249 8.33 31.63 -6.27
C PRO A 249 7.77 33.06 -6.29
N PRO A 250 7.58 33.67 -7.47
CA PRO A 250 6.94 34.97 -7.57
C PRO A 250 5.52 34.89 -7.03
N ARG A 251 5.05 35.95 -6.37
CA ARG A 251 3.65 36.05 -5.95
C ARG A 251 2.80 36.41 -7.15
N PHE A 252 1.76 35.63 -7.39
CA PHE A 252 0.81 35.86 -8.45
C PHE A 252 -0.45 36.50 -7.87
N ALA A 253 -1.08 37.37 -8.66
CA ALA A 253 -2.44 37.81 -8.38
C ALA A 253 -3.41 36.63 -8.50
N ASP A 254 -4.53 36.73 -7.78
CA ASP A 254 -5.49 35.65 -7.62
C ASP A 254 -6.04 35.09 -8.94
N ASP A 255 -6.23 35.96 -9.94
CA ASP A 255 -6.68 35.63 -11.30
C ASP A 255 -5.68 34.75 -12.07
N ARG A 256 -4.39 34.83 -11.74
CA ARG A 256 -3.32 34.05 -12.38
C ARG A 256 -3.00 32.72 -11.71
N LEU A 257 -3.49 32.50 -10.50
CA LEU A 257 -3.27 31.24 -9.76
C LEU A 257 -3.92 30.04 -10.46
N GLY A 258 -3.36 28.85 -10.24
CA GLY A 258 -3.99 27.59 -10.61
C GLY A 258 -5.00 27.10 -9.57
N ASP A 259 -5.46 25.86 -9.71
CA ASP A 259 -6.42 25.26 -8.77
C ASP A 259 -5.78 24.70 -7.49
N CYS A 260 -4.45 24.57 -7.42
CA CYS A 260 -3.80 24.15 -6.18
C CYS A 260 -3.75 25.30 -5.17
N LEU A 261 -4.37 25.05 -4.02
CA LEU A 261 -4.45 25.99 -2.90
C LEU A 261 -3.18 26.03 -2.03
N ASP A 262 -2.15 25.26 -2.39
CA ASP A 262 -0.90 25.11 -1.64
C ASP A 262 -1.08 24.71 -0.15
N CYS A 263 -2.21 24.08 0.21
CA CYS A 263 -2.58 23.75 1.59
C CYS A 263 -1.75 22.62 2.25
N GLY A 264 -0.95 21.88 1.48
CA GLY A 264 -0.13 20.76 1.98
C GLY A 264 -0.90 19.51 2.43
N ALA A 265 -2.24 19.47 2.29
CA ALA A 265 -3.05 18.34 2.75
C ALA A 265 -2.61 17.00 2.14
N CYS A 266 -2.22 16.98 0.86
CA CYS A 266 -1.72 15.78 0.18
C CYS A 266 -0.39 15.26 0.76
N VAL A 267 0.47 16.15 1.26
CA VAL A 267 1.76 15.82 1.88
C VAL A 267 1.54 15.26 3.28
N GLN A 268 0.67 15.90 4.06
CA GLN A 268 0.36 15.51 5.45
C GLN A 268 -0.24 14.10 5.57
N VAL A 269 -1.03 13.69 4.57
CA VAL A 269 -1.64 12.34 4.56
C VAL A 269 -0.75 11.27 3.93
N CYS A 270 0.39 11.65 3.33
CA CYS A 270 1.28 10.71 2.66
C CYS A 270 2.06 9.91 3.70
N PRO A 271 1.89 8.58 3.79
CA PRO A 271 2.64 7.79 4.76
C PRO A 271 4.15 7.83 4.50
N MET A 272 4.53 7.94 3.22
CA MET A 272 5.92 8.04 2.77
C MET A 272 6.46 9.49 2.82
N GLN A 273 5.68 10.46 3.33
CA GLN A 273 6.06 11.88 3.46
C GLN A 273 6.50 12.55 2.15
N LEU A 274 5.95 12.06 1.03
CA LEU A 274 6.26 12.57 -0.32
C LEU A 274 5.38 13.78 -0.66
N ASP A 275 5.97 14.77 -1.32
CA ASP A 275 5.21 15.82 -2.00
C ASP A 275 4.85 15.42 -3.44
N VAL A 276 3.61 14.97 -3.64
CA VAL A 276 3.09 14.59 -4.97
C VAL A 276 3.20 15.70 -6.02
N ARG A 277 3.26 16.96 -5.58
CA ARG A 277 3.33 18.13 -6.46
C ARG A 277 4.74 18.34 -7.02
N ALA A 278 5.75 17.68 -6.46
CA ALA A 278 7.12 17.65 -6.97
C ALA A 278 7.30 16.65 -8.13
N GLY A 279 6.24 15.94 -8.51
CA GLY A 279 6.25 14.96 -9.60
C GLY A 279 6.32 13.50 -9.12
N PRO A 280 6.42 12.55 -10.06
CA PRO A 280 6.45 11.12 -9.73
C PRO A 280 7.72 10.73 -8.96
N GLN A 281 7.54 10.06 -7.82
CA GLN A 281 8.64 9.61 -6.97
C GLN A 281 8.66 8.07 -6.87
N PRO A 282 9.85 7.44 -6.91
CA PRO A 282 9.97 5.97 -6.89
C PRO A 282 9.49 5.36 -5.57
N ASP A 283 9.49 6.11 -4.48
CA ASP A 283 9.08 5.63 -3.15
C ASP A 283 7.56 5.63 -2.95
N CYS A 284 6.80 6.17 -3.90
CA CYS A 284 5.36 6.19 -3.82
C CYS A 284 4.79 4.75 -3.81
N ILE A 285 4.02 4.43 -2.77
CA ILE A 285 3.32 3.15 -2.63
C ILE A 285 1.94 3.12 -3.29
N ALA A 286 1.56 4.19 -4.01
CA ALA A 286 0.29 4.32 -4.73
C ALA A 286 -0.98 4.01 -3.90
N CYS A 287 -0.98 4.35 -2.60
CA CYS A 287 -2.14 4.08 -1.72
C CYS A 287 -3.33 5.04 -1.89
N GLY A 288 -3.21 6.10 -2.70
CA GLY A 288 -4.29 7.04 -3.00
C GLY A 288 -4.68 8.03 -1.89
N ALA A 289 -4.02 8.02 -0.72
CA ALA A 289 -4.39 8.92 0.39
C ALA A 289 -4.32 10.42 0.00
N CYS A 290 -3.33 10.81 -0.80
CA CYS A 290 -3.17 12.17 -1.30
C CYS A 290 -4.27 12.58 -2.29
N VAL A 291 -4.78 11.64 -3.11
CA VAL A 291 -5.93 11.84 -4.00
C VAL A 291 -7.16 12.18 -3.18
N ASP A 292 -7.47 11.33 -2.19
CA ASP A 292 -8.64 11.49 -1.32
C ASP A 292 -8.64 12.84 -0.59
N ALA A 293 -7.48 13.23 -0.04
CA ALA A 293 -7.32 14.49 0.69
C ALA A 293 -7.41 15.71 -0.25
N CYS A 294 -6.81 15.62 -1.44
CA CYS A 294 -6.90 16.69 -2.43
C CYS A 294 -8.33 16.89 -2.91
N ASP A 295 -9.05 15.81 -3.21
CA ASP A 295 -10.45 15.88 -3.65
C ASP A 295 -11.38 16.39 -2.55
N ALA A 296 -11.12 16.05 -1.29
CA ALA A 296 -11.84 16.64 -0.17
C ALA A 296 -11.67 18.16 -0.13
N GLN A 297 -10.45 18.66 -0.35
CA GLN A 297 -10.18 20.09 -0.44
C GLN A 297 -10.85 20.73 -1.66
N MET A 298 -10.76 20.11 -2.84
CA MET A 298 -11.40 20.63 -4.07
C MET A 298 -12.91 20.74 -3.89
N ARG A 299 -13.56 19.73 -3.31
CA ARG A 299 -15.00 19.77 -2.99
C ARG A 299 -15.36 20.87 -1.99
N ALA A 300 -14.56 21.05 -0.94
CA ALA A 300 -14.78 22.11 0.04
C ALA A 300 -14.71 23.51 -0.59
N TRP A 301 -13.86 23.68 -1.62
CA TRP A 301 -13.70 24.92 -2.37
C TRP A 301 -14.56 25.03 -3.62
N ARG A 302 -15.41 24.02 -3.88
CA ARG A 302 -16.28 23.92 -5.07
C ARG A 302 -15.50 23.96 -6.39
N PHE A 303 -14.29 23.40 -6.40
CA PHE A 303 -13.50 23.18 -7.62
C PHE A 303 -13.65 21.75 -8.15
N PRO A 304 -13.42 21.53 -9.45
CA PRO A 304 -13.35 20.18 -10.01
C PRO A 304 -12.27 19.32 -9.34
N SER A 305 -12.66 18.11 -8.93
CA SER A 305 -11.78 17.05 -8.42
C SER A 305 -10.74 16.58 -9.45
N GLY A 306 -9.81 15.72 -9.04
CA GLY A 306 -8.81 15.13 -9.93
C GLY A 306 -7.61 16.05 -10.18
N LEU A 307 -7.24 16.87 -9.20
CA LEU A 307 -6.00 17.67 -9.26
C LEU A 307 -4.79 16.78 -8.96
N VAL A 308 -4.99 15.84 -8.03
CA VAL A 308 -4.14 14.69 -7.79
C VAL A 308 -4.98 13.46 -8.14
N GLN A 309 -4.47 12.56 -8.96
CA GLN A 309 -5.24 11.39 -9.43
C GLN A 309 -4.36 10.18 -9.72
N LEU A 310 -4.97 8.99 -9.72
CA LEU A 310 -4.33 7.77 -10.22
C LEU A 310 -4.55 7.70 -11.72
N ALA A 311 -3.50 7.99 -12.48
CA ALA A 311 -3.54 8.00 -13.94
C ALA A 311 -2.18 7.55 -14.50
N SER A 312 -2.19 6.97 -15.69
CA SER A 312 -0.97 6.79 -16.47
C SER A 312 -0.52 8.14 -17.06
N GLU A 313 0.73 8.21 -17.49
CA GLU A 313 1.29 9.40 -18.13
C GLU A 313 0.61 9.69 -19.48
N ASN A 314 0.25 8.64 -20.23
CA ASN A 314 -0.56 8.77 -21.43
C ASN A 314 -1.93 9.40 -21.13
N GLU A 315 -2.64 8.94 -20.10
CA GLU A 315 -3.92 9.51 -19.69
C GLU A 315 -3.77 10.98 -19.29
N MET A 316 -2.70 11.33 -18.57
CA MET A 316 -2.38 12.73 -18.23
C MET A 316 -2.13 13.61 -19.46
N GLN A 317 -1.66 13.04 -20.56
CA GLN A 317 -1.47 13.71 -21.84
C GLN A 317 -2.72 13.66 -22.74
N GLY A 318 -3.85 13.13 -22.25
CA GLY A 318 -5.08 12.95 -23.03
C GLY A 318 -5.00 11.82 -24.06
N ARG A 319 -3.99 10.95 -23.96
CA ARG A 319 -3.83 9.76 -24.82
C ARG A 319 -4.51 8.56 -24.16
N PRO A 320 -5.17 7.68 -24.94
CA PRO A 320 -5.77 6.48 -24.40
C PRO A 320 -4.70 5.54 -23.87
N ARG A 321 -4.98 4.92 -22.73
CA ARG A 321 -4.14 3.89 -22.14
C ARG A 321 -4.21 2.59 -22.94
N ARG A 322 -3.05 1.99 -23.27
CA ARG A 322 -3.01 0.69 -23.98
C ARG A 322 -2.87 -0.47 -23.01
N TRP A 323 -3.87 -1.31 -22.86
CA TRP A 323 -3.82 -2.42 -21.88
C TRP A 323 -2.98 -3.62 -22.34
N LEU A 324 -3.03 -3.93 -23.64
CA LEU A 324 -2.28 -5.02 -24.28
C LEU A 324 -0.97 -4.47 -24.85
N ARG A 325 0.14 -4.91 -24.27
CA ARG A 325 1.51 -4.47 -24.57
C ARG A 325 2.40 -5.71 -24.63
N PRO A 326 3.57 -5.66 -25.29
CA PRO A 326 4.49 -6.80 -25.33
C PRO A 326 4.79 -7.38 -23.94
N ARG A 327 4.97 -6.51 -22.92
CA ARG A 327 5.22 -6.96 -21.54
C ARG A 327 3.99 -7.58 -20.86
N THR A 328 2.79 -7.02 -21.05
CA THR A 328 1.57 -7.60 -20.46
C THR A 328 1.22 -8.92 -21.14
N LEU A 329 1.40 -9.00 -22.45
CA LEU A 329 1.26 -10.24 -23.21
C LEU A 329 2.27 -11.30 -22.76
N ALA A 330 3.54 -10.94 -22.62
CA ALA A 330 4.55 -11.86 -22.10
C ALA A 330 4.18 -12.37 -20.70
N ALA A 331 3.78 -11.49 -19.78
CA ALA A 331 3.35 -11.89 -18.43
C ALA A 331 2.09 -12.78 -18.46
N LEU A 332 1.10 -12.48 -19.32
CA LEU A 332 -0.11 -13.30 -19.49
C LEU A 332 0.22 -14.68 -20.07
N LEU A 333 1.07 -14.75 -21.10
CA LEU A 333 1.50 -16.00 -21.71
C LEU A 333 2.32 -16.85 -20.74
N SER A 334 3.24 -16.24 -19.99
CA SER A 334 3.98 -16.95 -18.93
C SER A 334 3.05 -17.48 -17.85
N LEU A 335 2.08 -16.67 -17.40
CA LEU A 335 1.10 -17.11 -16.40
C LEU A 335 0.22 -18.26 -16.93
N ALA A 336 -0.27 -18.15 -18.17
CA ALA A 336 -1.08 -19.18 -18.80
C ALA A 336 -0.28 -20.49 -18.98
N ALA A 337 0.99 -20.40 -19.38
CA ALA A 337 1.87 -21.56 -19.50
C ALA A 337 2.09 -22.24 -18.14
N LEU A 338 2.39 -21.47 -17.09
CA LEU A 338 2.57 -22.02 -15.73
C LEU A 338 1.30 -22.69 -15.20
N LEU A 339 0.14 -22.08 -15.41
CA LEU A 339 -1.15 -22.68 -15.02
C LEU A 339 -1.46 -23.94 -15.83
N GLY A 340 -1.19 -23.94 -17.14
CA GLY A 340 -1.37 -25.11 -18.00
C GLY A 340 -0.46 -26.28 -17.60
N ILE A 341 0.79 -25.99 -17.26
CA ILE A 341 1.73 -26.96 -16.70
C ILE A 341 1.17 -27.49 -15.37
N GLY A 342 0.76 -26.62 -14.45
CA GLY A 342 0.20 -27.02 -13.17
C GLY A 342 -1.04 -27.92 -13.30
N LEU A 343 -1.95 -27.61 -14.23
CA LEU A 343 -3.13 -28.41 -14.53
C LEU A 343 -2.81 -29.78 -15.14
N HIS A 344 -1.68 -29.91 -15.85
CA HIS A 344 -1.25 -31.20 -16.39
C HIS A 344 -0.69 -32.13 -15.31
N TYR A 345 -0.14 -31.57 -14.22
CA TYR A 345 0.47 -32.33 -13.12
C TYR A 345 -0.49 -32.65 -11.97
N LEU A 346 -1.69 -32.05 -11.93
CA LEU A 346 -2.74 -32.26 -10.90
C LEU A 346 -3.76 -33.31 -11.34
#